data_AF-A0A6N7H5J3-F1
#
_entry.id   AF-A0A6N7H5J3-F1
#
_cell.length_a   1.000
_cell.length_b   1.000
_cell.length_c   1.000
_cell.angle_alpha   90.00
_cell.angle_beta   90.00
_cell.angle_gamma   90.00
#
_symmetry.space_group_name_H-M   'P 1'
#
loop_
_entity.id
_entity.type
_entity.pdbx_description
1 polymer ?
#
loop_
_entity_poly.entity_id
_entity_poly.type
_entity_poly.pdbx_seq_one_letter_code
_entity_poly.pdbx_strand_id
1 'polypeptide(L)'
;MVQTNLDRIRAEIIAHQSNAWARDLGYEPIYSVASAARVALIGQAPGRKAQESGEPWNDASGVKLRAWLGVDEEQFYDPNMFAIIPMDFYYPGKGTSGDLPPRKDFAGLWHERILGELPGLVLTILVGGYAQKYHLGDRVKPSLTETLRAYAEYLPSTIPLVHPSPLNFRWQSKNPWFEAEVVPALRSLVTKAITA
;
A
#
# COMPACT_ATOMS: atom_id res chain seq x y z
N MET A 1 -29.25 1.11 5.64
CA MET A 1 -27.94 1.59 6.10
C MET A 1 -27.63 2.90 5.39
N VAL A 2 -27.08 3.89 6.08
CA VAL A 2 -26.69 5.17 5.46
C VAL A 2 -25.39 4.94 4.70
N GLN A 3 -25.36 5.28 3.42
CA GLN A 3 -24.16 5.21 2.56
C GLN A 3 -23.06 6.11 3.14
N THR A 4 -21.88 5.56 3.42
CA THR A 4 -20.73 6.35 3.88
C THR A 4 -20.06 7.11 2.73
N ASN A 5 -19.23 8.11 3.03
CA ASN A 5 -18.43 8.78 1.99
C ASN A 5 -17.47 7.82 1.29
N LEU A 6 -16.88 6.87 2.02
CA LEU A 6 -16.03 5.82 1.46
C LEU A 6 -16.79 4.96 0.45
N ASP A 7 -18.05 4.61 0.75
CA ASP A 7 -18.87 3.84 -0.19
C ASP A 7 -19.22 4.67 -1.45
N ARG A 8 -19.40 5.99 -1.32
CA ARG A 8 -19.60 6.90 -2.47
C ARG A 8 -18.34 6.97 -3.33
N ILE A 9 -17.17 7.14 -2.71
CA ILE A 9 -15.87 7.16 -3.41
C ILE A 9 -15.68 5.83 -4.16
N ARG A 10 -16.01 4.69 -3.54
CA ARG A 10 -15.95 3.38 -4.20
C ARG A 10 -16.82 3.33 -5.45
N ALA A 11 -18.08 3.77 -5.34
CA ALA A 11 -19.00 3.80 -6.47
C ALA A 11 -18.49 4.70 -7.61
N GLU A 12 -17.90 5.85 -7.28
CA GLU A 12 -17.29 6.76 -8.26
C GLU A 12 -16.07 6.14 -8.95
N ILE A 13 -15.20 5.44 -8.22
CA ILE A 13 -14.06 4.71 -8.79
C ILE A 13 -14.57 3.69 -9.83
N ILE A 14 -15.58 2.89 -9.49
CA ILE A 14 -16.16 1.88 -10.38
C ILE A 14 -16.82 2.53 -11.61
N ALA A 15 -17.47 3.67 -11.43
CA ALA A 15 -18.16 4.38 -12.51
C ALA A 15 -17.20 5.17 -13.43
N HIS A 16 -16.01 5.54 -12.95
CA HIS A 16 -15.08 6.41 -13.66
C HIS A 16 -14.69 5.86 -15.04
N GLN A 17 -14.67 6.72 -16.06
CA GLN A 17 -14.46 6.32 -17.45
C GLN A 17 -13.14 5.57 -17.67
N SER A 18 -12.07 5.94 -16.96
CA SER A 18 -10.77 5.25 -17.06
C SER A 18 -10.78 3.81 -16.56
N ASN A 19 -11.86 3.39 -15.87
CA ASN A 19 -12.06 2.04 -15.35
C ASN A 19 -13.18 1.28 -16.09
N ALA A 20 -13.70 1.81 -17.19
CA ALA A 20 -14.75 1.16 -17.98
C ALA A 20 -14.35 -0.28 -18.40
N TRP A 21 -13.10 -0.47 -18.82
CA TRP A 21 -12.57 -1.79 -19.18
C TRP A 21 -12.63 -2.79 -18.01
N ALA A 22 -12.39 -2.35 -16.78
CA ALA A 22 -12.41 -3.21 -15.61
C ALA A 22 -13.85 -3.61 -15.29
N ARG A 23 -14.78 -2.65 -15.36
CA ARG A 23 -16.21 -2.90 -15.21
C ARG A 23 -16.75 -3.88 -16.25
N ASP A 24 -16.35 -3.73 -17.52
CA ASP A 24 -16.77 -4.62 -18.61
C ASP A 24 -16.28 -6.07 -18.41
N LEU A 25 -15.17 -6.24 -17.69
CA LEU A 25 -14.62 -7.54 -17.28
C LEU A 25 -15.17 -8.05 -15.93
N GLY A 26 -16.02 -7.27 -15.24
CA GLY A 26 -16.53 -7.60 -13.91
C GLY A 26 -15.50 -7.47 -12.79
N TYR A 27 -14.43 -6.69 -13.00
CA TYR A 27 -13.39 -6.45 -12.02
C TYR A 27 -13.76 -5.33 -11.04
N GLU A 28 -13.65 -5.66 -9.76
CA GLU A 28 -13.76 -4.72 -8.65
C GLU A 28 -12.40 -4.05 -8.35
N PRO A 29 -12.40 -2.79 -7.87
CA PRO A 29 -11.18 -2.15 -7.38
C PRO A 29 -10.70 -2.85 -6.11
N ILE A 30 -9.41 -3.21 -6.10
CA ILE A 30 -8.72 -3.91 -5.02
C ILE A 30 -8.08 -2.91 -4.07
N TYR A 31 -8.80 -2.60 -2.99
CA TYR A 31 -8.34 -1.83 -1.85
C TYR A 31 -9.28 -2.11 -0.67
N SER A 32 -8.80 -1.94 0.57
CA SER A 32 -9.58 -2.16 1.79
C SER A 32 -9.41 -0.97 2.72
N VAL A 33 -10.50 -0.47 3.30
CA VAL A 33 -10.51 0.73 4.14
C VAL A 33 -11.78 0.80 4.96
N ALA A 34 -11.64 1.14 6.24
CA ALA A 34 -12.70 1.70 7.07
C ALA A 34 -12.24 3.02 7.70
N SER A 35 -13.19 3.88 8.09
CA SER A 35 -12.90 5.18 8.71
C SER A 35 -12.11 5.08 10.01
N ALA A 36 -12.16 3.93 10.68
CA ALA A 36 -11.41 3.65 11.91
C ALA A 36 -9.93 3.27 11.66
N ALA A 37 -9.52 3.03 10.40
CA ALA A 37 -8.17 2.60 10.06
C ALA A 37 -7.10 3.48 10.71
N ARG A 38 -6.12 2.83 11.35
CA ARG A 38 -5.02 3.48 12.07
C ARG A 38 -3.73 3.49 11.26
N VAL A 39 -3.58 2.54 10.35
CA VAL A 39 -2.43 2.37 9.46
C VAL A 39 -2.88 2.41 8.00
N ALA A 40 -2.26 3.24 7.17
CA ALA A 40 -2.41 3.20 5.72
C ALA A 40 -1.22 2.47 5.10
N LEU A 41 -1.46 1.32 4.48
CA LEU A 41 -0.46 0.55 3.74
C LEU A 41 -0.58 0.84 2.24
N ILE A 42 0.37 1.60 1.71
CA ILE A 42 0.35 2.07 0.33
C ILE A 42 1.36 1.28 -0.52
N GLY A 43 0.83 0.37 -1.35
CA GLY A 43 1.60 -0.49 -2.26
C GLY A 43 1.57 0.00 -3.71
N GLN A 44 2.04 -0.83 -4.65
CA GLN A 44 2.04 -0.49 -6.08
C GLN A 44 0.66 -0.66 -6.72
N ALA A 45 0.32 -1.88 -7.13
CA ALA A 45 -0.93 -2.23 -7.77
C ALA A 45 -1.18 -3.72 -7.52
N PRO A 46 -2.42 -4.21 -7.55
CA PRO A 46 -2.67 -5.65 -7.46
C PRO A 46 -2.06 -6.36 -8.67
N GLY A 47 -1.48 -7.55 -8.44
CA GLY A 47 -1.14 -8.46 -9.54
C GLY A 47 -2.39 -9.17 -10.07
N ARG A 48 -2.23 -9.92 -11.16
CA ARG A 48 -3.35 -10.66 -11.78
C ARG A 48 -4.13 -11.54 -10.79
N LYS A 49 -3.42 -12.32 -9.98
CA LYS A 49 -4.05 -13.23 -9.01
C LYS A 49 -4.89 -12.48 -7.97
N ALA A 50 -4.40 -11.34 -7.49
CA ALA A 50 -5.13 -10.50 -6.55
C ALA A 50 -6.38 -9.86 -7.19
N GLN A 51 -6.30 -9.48 -8.46
CA GLN A 51 -7.46 -9.00 -9.21
C GLN A 51 -8.52 -10.09 -9.40
N GLU A 52 -8.09 -11.33 -9.68
CA GLU A 52 -8.98 -12.48 -9.87
C GLU A 52 -9.60 -12.97 -8.55
N SER A 53 -8.85 -12.93 -7.45
CA SER A 53 -9.33 -13.36 -6.12
C SER A 53 -10.10 -12.28 -5.36
N GLY A 54 -9.90 -11.01 -5.70
CA GLY A 54 -10.42 -9.89 -4.92
C GLY A 54 -9.58 -9.54 -3.67
N GLU A 55 -8.47 -10.25 -3.44
CA GLU A 55 -7.72 -10.18 -2.19
C GLU A 55 -6.31 -9.61 -2.39
N PRO A 56 -5.98 -8.43 -1.82
CA PRO A 56 -4.64 -7.87 -1.90
C PRO A 56 -3.67 -8.68 -1.03
N TRP A 57 -2.40 -8.80 -1.44
CA TRP A 57 -1.36 -9.45 -0.63
C TRP A 57 -1.64 -10.92 -0.23
N ASN A 58 -2.48 -11.63 -0.99
CA ASN A 58 -2.65 -13.08 -0.85
C ASN A 58 -1.57 -13.87 -1.63
N ASP A 59 -0.30 -13.55 -1.37
CA ASP A 59 0.85 -14.20 -1.99
C ASP A 59 2.06 -14.24 -1.05
N ALA A 60 3.18 -14.81 -1.52
CA ALA A 60 4.41 -14.89 -0.74
C ALA A 60 4.97 -13.51 -0.35
N SER A 61 4.70 -12.47 -1.15
CA SER A 61 5.09 -11.09 -0.83
C SER A 61 4.28 -10.59 0.37
N GLY A 62 2.99 -10.89 0.43
CA GLY A 62 2.12 -10.57 1.56
C GLY A 62 2.47 -11.30 2.84
N VAL A 63 2.82 -12.59 2.76
CA VAL A 63 3.33 -13.35 3.91
C VAL A 63 4.59 -12.69 4.48
N LYS A 64 5.54 -12.31 3.61
CA LYS A 64 6.75 -11.61 4.03
C LYS A 64 6.45 -10.22 4.60
N LEU A 65 5.48 -9.50 4.04
CA LEU A 65 5.04 -8.21 4.55
C LEU A 65 4.47 -8.32 5.97
N ARG A 66 3.55 -9.25 6.21
CA ARG A 66 2.96 -9.50 7.55
C ARG A 66 4.05 -9.86 8.56
N ALA A 67 5.01 -10.69 8.17
CA ALA A 67 6.17 -11.01 9.00
C ALA A 67 7.00 -9.74 9.35
N TRP A 68 7.24 -8.84 8.39
CA TRP A 68 7.92 -7.57 8.67
C TRP A 68 7.11 -6.66 9.59
N LEU A 69 5.81 -6.54 9.35
CA LEU A 69 4.88 -5.74 10.18
C LEU A 69 4.75 -6.28 11.60
N GLY A 70 4.97 -7.58 11.79
CA GLY A 70 4.80 -8.25 13.09
C GLY A 70 3.33 -8.45 13.47
N VAL A 71 2.47 -8.67 12.48
CA VAL A 71 1.03 -8.87 12.65
C VAL A 71 0.59 -10.20 12.04
N ASP A 72 -0.50 -10.75 12.54
CA ASP A 72 -1.15 -11.92 11.92
C ASP A 72 -2.06 -11.51 10.74
N GLU A 73 -2.72 -12.51 10.16
CA GLU A 73 -3.60 -12.32 9.00
C GLU A 73 -4.90 -11.58 9.35
N GLU A 74 -5.48 -11.87 10.53
CA GLU A 74 -6.71 -11.23 10.99
C GLU A 74 -6.50 -9.74 11.21
N GLN A 75 -5.41 -9.37 11.89
CA GLN A 75 -5.00 -7.98 12.07
C GLN A 75 -4.71 -7.29 10.74
N PHE A 76 -3.97 -7.95 9.84
CA PHE A 76 -3.58 -7.34 8.56
C PHE A 76 -4.77 -7.03 7.66
N TYR A 77 -5.80 -7.87 7.67
CA TYR A 77 -6.99 -7.70 6.84
C TYR A 77 -8.16 -7.01 7.55
N ASP A 78 -8.05 -6.67 8.84
CA ASP A 78 -9.05 -5.85 9.53
C ASP A 78 -9.02 -4.41 8.98
N PRO A 79 -10.07 -3.96 8.26
CA PRO A 79 -10.13 -2.62 7.68
C PRO A 79 -10.15 -1.51 8.74
N ASN A 80 -10.46 -1.83 10.00
CA ASN A 80 -10.38 -0.88 11.12
C ASN A 80 -8.95 -0.71 11.65
N MET A 81 -8.03 -1.62 11.32
CA MET A 81 -6.61 -1.49 11.66
C MET A 81 -5.81 -0.98 10.46
N PHE A 82 -5.99 -1.63 9.30
CA PHE A 82 -5.23 -1.35 8.08
C PHE A 82 -6.14 -0.90 6.93
N ALA A 83 -5.89 0.31 6.44
CA ALA A 83 -6.32 0.73 5.11
C ALA A 83 -5.26 0.30 4.09
N ILE A 84 -5.57 -0.70 3.24
CA ILE A 84 -4.69 -1.17 2.16
C ILE A 84 -5.05 -0.41 0.89
N ILE A 85 -4.18 0.51 0.46
CA ILE A 85 -4.44 1.47 -0.61
C ILE A 85 -3.31 1.44 -1.65
N PRO A 86 -3.38 0.56 -2.67
CA PRO A 86 -2.39 0.55 -3.75
C PRO A 86 -2.38 1.85 -4.57
N MET A 87 -1.27 2.22 -5.19
CA MET A 87 -1.20 3.35 -6.13
C MET A 87 -2.13 3.22 -7.36
N ASP A 88 -2.52 1.99 -7.71
CA ASP A 88 -3.59 1.70 -8.66
C ASP A 88 -4.44 0.54 -8.12
N PHE A 89 -5.76 0.70 -8.07
CA PHE A 89 -6.65 -0.33 -7.49
C PHE A 89 -6.95 -1.47 -8.46
N TYR A 90 -6.45 -1.42 -9.69
CA TYR A 90 -6.68 -2.45 -10.70
C TYR A 90 -5.38 -3.02 -11.20
N TYR A 91 -5.43 -4.27 -11.66
CA TYR A 91 -4.28 -4.90 -12.31
C TYR A 91 -3.94 -4.16 -13.61
N PRO A 92 -2.76 -3.51 -13.72
CA PRO A 92 -2.45 -2.66 -14.87
C PRO A 92 -2.09 -3.45 -16.14
N GLY A 93 -2.02 -4.78 -16.06
CA GLY A 93 -1.65 -5.66 -17.17
C GLY A 93 -0.22 -6.18 -17.08
N LYS A 94 0.13 -7.07 -18.01
CA LYS A 94 1.45 -7.74 -18.05
C LYS A 94 2.44 -6.92 -18.88
N GLY A 95 3.56 -6.56 -18.26
CA GLY A 95 4.73 -5.98 -18.91
C GLY A 95 5.79 -7.02 -19.28
N THR A 96 6.98 -6.55 -19.67
CA THR A 96 8.09 -7.40 -20.15
C THR A 96 8.76 -8.19 -19.03
N SER A 97 8.95 -7.58 -17.86
CA SER A 97 9.66 -8.16 -16.72
C SER A 97 8.76 -8.43 -15.49
N GLY A 98 7.46 -8.24 -15.62
CA GLY A 98 6.50 -8.29 -14.52
C GLY A 98 5.21 -7.60 -14.91
N ASP A 99 4.46 -7.12 -13.92
CA ASP A 99 3.26 -6.33 -14.16
C ASP A 99 3.63 -4.89 -14.58
N LEU A 100 2.75 -4.24 -15.33
CA LEU A 100 2.90 -2.83 -15.69
C LEU A 100 2.90 -1.94 -14.43
N PRO A 101 3.48 -0.74 -14.48
CA PRO A 101 3.42 0.19 -13.37
C PRO A 101 1.98 0.69 -13.13
N PRO A 102 1.68 1.18 -11.91
CA PRO A 102 0.40 1.84 -11.64
C PRO A 102 0.18 3.03 -12.59
N ARG A 103 -1.07 3.30 -12.98
CA ARG A 103 -1.42 4.47 -13.80
C ARG A 103 -1.08 5.76 -13.05
N LYS A 104 -0.41 6.69 -13.75
CA LYS A 104 0.21 7.88 -13.12
C LYS A 104 -0.81 8.84 -12.50
N ASP A 105 -1.98 8.96 -13.12
CA ASP A 105 -3.06 9.87 -12.73
C ASP A 105 -3.99 9.26 -11.67
N PHE A 106 -4.03 7.94 -11.54
CA PHE A 106 -5.00 7.24 -10.71
C PHE A 106 -4.95 7.66 -9.24
N ALA A 107 -3.76 7.66 -8.63
CA ALA A 107 -3.63 8.05 -7.22
C ALA A 107 -4.05 9.52 -6.98
N GLY A 108 -3.79 10.40 -7.95
CA GLY A 108 -4.19 11.81 -7.92
C GLY A 108 -5.69 12.03 -7.86
N LEU A 109 -6.48 11.09 -8.38
CA LEU A 109 -7.94 11.17 -8.37
C LEU A 109 -8.55 10.71 -7.04
N TRP A 110 -7.92 9.75 -6.36
CA TRP A 110 -8.60 8.96 -5.31
C TRP A 110 -7.92 8.98 -3.95
N HIS A 111 -6.59 9.05 -3.87
CA HIS A 111 -5.89 8.85 -2.59
C HIS A 111 -6.23 9.93 -1.57
N GLU A 112 -6.16 11.21 -1.95
CA GLU A 112 -6.47 12.31 -1.02
C GLU A 112 -7.89 12.22 -0.49
N ARG A 113 -8.85 11.87 -1.35
CA ARG A 113 -10.26 11.70 -0.98
C ARG A 113 -10.47 10.55 0.00
N ILE A 114 -9.80 9.41 -0.20
CA ILE A 114 -9.89 8.25 0.70
C ILE A 114 -9.20 8.56 2.02
N LEU A 115 -7.97 9.08 1.98
CA LEU A 115 -7.18 9.38 3.18
C LEU A 115 -7.85 10.47 4.04
N GLY A 116 -8.55 11.43 3.42
CA GLY A 116 -9.33 12.45 4.12
C GLY A 116 -10.50 11.90 4.95
N GLU A 117 -10.93 10.67 4.69
CA GLU A 117 -12.00 9.97 5.42
C GLU A 117 -11.45 9.06 6.54
N LEU A 118 -10.15 9.13 6.85
CA LEU A 118 -9.47 8.35 7.89
C LEU A 118 -9.01 9.23 9.06
N PRO A 119 -9.93 9.76 9.89
CA PRO A 119 -9.57 10.67 10.98
C PRO A 119 -8.68 10.03 12.06
N GLY A 120 -8.65 8.70 12.17
CA GLY A 120 -7.82 7.95 13.10
C GLY A 120 -6.43 7.55 12.56
N LEU A 121 -6.11 7.91 11.31
CA LEU A 121 -4.86 7.51 10.68
C LEU A 121 -3.65 8.13 11.40
N VAL A 122 -2.73 7.29 11.87
CA VAL A 122 -1.51 7.73 12.60
C VAL A 122 -0.22 7.29 11.93
N LEU A 123 -0.27 6.28 11.04
CA LEU A 123 0.91 5.74 10.36
C LEU A 123 0.62 5.48 8.89
N THR A 124 1.50 5.95 8.01
CA THR A 124 1.49 5.60 6.58
C THR A 124 2.73 4.80 6.22
N ILE A 125 2.55 3.62 5.65
CA ILE A 125 3.61 2.71 5.23
C ILE A 125 3.70 2.76 3.70
N LEU A 126 4.84 3.21 3.16
CA LEU A 126 5.03 3.41 1.72
C LEU A 126 5.89 2.29 1.13
N VAL A 127 5.25 1.31 0.48
CA VAL A 127 5.91 0.12 -0.06
C VAL A 127 6.31 0.33 -1.52
N GLY A 128 7.61 0.47 -1.75
CA GLY A 128 8.20 0.60 -3.08
C GLY A 128 8.24 2.02 -3.64
N GLY A 129 8.98 2.19 -4.74
CA GLY A 129 9.34 3.51 -5.26
C GLY A 129 8.17 4.35 -5.79
N TYR A 130 7.10 3.73 -6.28
CA TYR A 130 5.92 4.47 -6.77
C TYR A 130 5.18 5.16 -5.62
N ALA A 131 4.89 4.43 -4.54
CA ALA A 131 4.27 4.97 -3.34
C ALA A 131 5.13 6.06 -2.71
N GLN A 132 6.44 5.83 -2.61
CA GLN A 132 7.38 6.81 -2.04
C GLN A 132 7.47 8.09 -2.87
N LYS A 133 7.64 8.00 -4.18
CA LYS A 133 7.71 9.18 -5.06
C LYS A 133 6.45 10.04 -4.98
N TYR A 134 5.28 9.41 -4.92
CA TYR A 134 4.02 10.14 -4.85
C TYR A 134 3.84 10.82 -3.49
N HIS A 135 3.96 10.08 -2.39
CA HIS A 135 3.61 10.59 -1.05
C HIS A 135 4.73 11.39 -0.37
N LEU A 136 5.99 11.19 -0.75
CA LEU A 136 7.10 11.98 -0.20
C LEU A 136 7.41 13.22 -1.05
N GLY A 137 7.03 13.24 -2.32
CA GLY A 137 7.30 14.34 -3.25
C GLY A 137 8.79 14.69 -3.28
N ASP A 138 9.12 15.97 -3.12
CA ASP A 138 10.51 16.46 -3.13
C ASP A 138 11.36 15.95 -1.96
N ARG A 139 10.75 15.30 -0.96
CA ARG A 139 11.49 14.69 0.17
C ARG A 139 12.11 13.34 -0.18
N VAL A 140 11.80 12.73 -1.33
CA VAL A 140 12.50 11.51 -1.75
C VAL A 140 14.00 11.75 -1.89
N LYS A 141 14.79 10.73 -1.58
CA LYS A 141 16.24 10.76 -1.82
C LYS A 141 16.55 10.33 -3.26
N PRO A 142 17.79 10.51 -3.76
CA PRO A 142 18.13 10.22 -5.15
C PRO A 142 17.84 8.78 -5.59
N SER A 143 17.83 7.83 -4.64
CA SER A 143 17.46 6.43 -4.88
C SER A 143 16.48 5.86 -3.84
N LEU A 144 15.86 4.72 -4.18
CA LEU A 144 15.06 3.90 -3.25
C LEU A 144 15.87 3.54 -2.00
N THR A 145 17.09 3.06 -2.19
CA THR A 145 17.96 2.65 -1.09
C THR A 145 18.27 3.81 -0.15
N GLU A 146 18.59 4.99 -0.68
CA GLU A 146 18.86 6.18 0.14
C GLU A 146 17.60 6.67 0.85
N THR A 147 16.42 6.57 0.21
CA THR A 147 15.14 6.90 0.85
C THR A 147 14.87 6.00 2.04
N LEU A 148 15.15 4.70 1.91
CA LEU A 148 15.02 3.74 3.00
C LEU A 148 16.11 3.94 4.08
N ARG A 149 17.34 4.31 3.71
CA ARG A 149 18.38 4.65 4.69
C ARG A 149 17.99 5.86 5.53
N ALA A 150 17.32 6.82 4.92
CA ALA A 150 16.81 8.02 5.58
C ALA A 150 15.44 7.80 6.27
N TYR A 151 14.99 6.56 6.52
CA TYR A 151 13.63 6.29 7.01
C TYR A 151 13.26 7.09 8.28
N ALA A 152 14.25 7.32 9.16
CA ALA A 152 14.07 8.07 10.40
C ALA A 152 13.59 9.51 10.19
N GLU A 153 13.91 10.14 9.04
CA GLU A 153 13.47 11.50 8.70
C GLU A 153 11.95 11.61 8.44
N TYR A 154 11.27 10.49 8.19
CA TYR A 154 9.83 10.46 7.90
C TYR A 154 8.97 10.03 9.09
N LEU A 155 9.61 9.60 10.19
CA LEU A 155 8.94 9.17 11.40
C LEU A 155 8.35 10.36 12.19
N PRO A 156 7.31 10.14 13.02
CA PRO A 156 6.64 8.87 13.29
C PRO A 156 5.48 8.54 12.33
N SER A 157 5.05 9.50 11.51
CA SER A 157 3.82 9.39 10.71
C SER A 157 3.98 8.60 9.42
N THR A 158 5.22 8.41 8.93
CA THR A 158 5.45 7.75 7.65
C THR A 158 6.70 6.88 7.69
N ILE A 159 6.65 5.68 7.11
CA ILE A 159 7.83 4.81 6.99
C ILE A 159 7.92 4.19 5.57
N PRO A 160 9.01 4.43 4.82
CA PRO A 160 9.22 3.84 3.51
C PRO A 160 9.82 2.44 3.60
N LEU A 161 9.30 1.50 2.82
CA LEU A 161 9.76 0.12 2.73
C LEU A 161 10.13 -0.27 1.30
N VAL A 162 11.05 -1.23 1.15
CA VAL A 162 11.23 -1.94 -0.12
C VAL A 162 10.04 -2.87 -0.35
N HIS A 163 9.74 -3.24 -1.59
CA HIS A 163 8.74 -4.27 -1.85
C HIS A 163 9.22 -5.63 -1.30
N PRO A 164 8.38 -6.41 -0.59
CA PRO A 164 8.74 -7.71 -0.02
C PRO A 164 8.82 -8.85 -1.07
N SER A 165 8.97 -8.50 -2.36
CA SER A 165 8.99 -9.50 -3.44
C SER A 165 10.23 -10.39 -3.34
N PRO A 166 10.13 -11.69 -3.64
CA PRO A 166 11.28 -12.57 -3.79
C PRO A 166 12.32 -12.04 -4.79
N LEU A 167 11.90 -11.24 -5.79
CA LEU A 167 12.79 -10.64 -6.77
C LEU A 167 13.78 -9.64 -6.16
N ASN A 168 13.51 -9.13 -4.95
CA ASN A 168 14.39 -8.21 -4.23
C ASN A 168 15.46 -8.91 -3.38
N PHE A 169 15.65 -10.23 -3.49
CA PHE A 169 16.63 -10.96 -2.66
C PHE A 169 18.05 -10.39 -2.77
N ARG A 170 18.53 -10.06 -3.98
CA ARG A 170 19.87 -9.48 -4.19
C ARG A 170 20.02 -8.12 -3.50
N TRP A 171 18.94 -7.32 -3.49
CA TRP A 171 18.94 -6.04 -2.79
C TRP A 171 19.02 -6.26 -1.28
N GLN A 172 18.23 -7.19 -0.74
CA GLN A 172 18.22 -7.51 0.71
C GLN A 172 19.57 -8.04 1.18
N SER A 173 20.20 -8.95 0.43
CA SER A 173 21.54 -9.45 0.75
C SER A 173 22.62 -8.36 0.78
N LYS A 174 22.48 -7.31 -0.05
CA LYS A 174 23.40 -6.15 -0.05
C LYS A 174 23.04 -5.09 0.99
N ASN A 175 21.84 -5.16 1.56
CA ASN A 175 21.29 -4.18 2.48
C ASN A 175 20.76 -4.86 3.77
N PRO A 176 21.60 -5.63 4.50
CA PRO A 176 21.15 -6.36 5.69
C PRO A 176 20.63 -5.45 6.80
N TRP A 177 21.07 -4.18 6.81
CA TRP A 177 20.57 -3.12 7.69
C TRP A 177 19.06 -2.91 7.58
N PHE A 178 18.41 -3.24 6.44
CA PHE A 178 16.96 -3.07 6.30
C PHE A 178 16.20 -3.93 7.32
N GLU A 179 16.50 -5.23 7.39
CA GLU A 179 15.85 -6.12 8.35
C GLU A 179 16.38 -5.93 9.77
N ALA A 180 17.62 -5.47 9.93
CA ALA A 180 18.21 -5.24 11.26
C ALA A 180 17.77 -3.93 11.93
N GLU A 181 17.45 -2.89 11.16
CA GLU A 181 17.18 -1.53 11.69
C GLU A 181 15.76 -1.05 11.33
N VAL A 182 15.36 -1.15 10.05
CA VAL A 182 14.08 -0.59 9.59
C VAL A 182 12.90 -1.45 10.04
N VAL A 183 13.01 -2.78 9.93
CA VAL A 183 11.92 -3.71 10.32
C VAL A 183 11.59 -3.63 11.82
N PRO A 184 12.56 -3.57 12.76
CA PRO A 184 12.23 -3.35 14.17
C PRO A 184 11.52 -2.01 14.43
N ALA A 185 11.95 -0.92 13.78
CA ALA A 185 11.29 0.38 13.88
C ALA A 185 9.85 0.33 13.35
N LEU A 186 9.65 -0.32 12.19
CA LEU A 186 8.33 -0.58 11.59
C LEU A 186 7.40 -1.28 12.57
N ARG A 187 7.84 -2.41 13.15
CA ARG A 187 7.04 -3.18 14.12
C ARG A 187 6.62 -2.33 15.31
N SER A 188 7.55 -1.55 15.88
CA SER A 188 7.24 -0.68 17.01
C SER A 188 6.16 0.35 16.67
N LEU A 189 6.20 0.94 15.47
CA LEU A 189 5.20 1.90 15.01
C LEU A 189 3.85 1.23 14.74
N VAL A 190 3.85 0.08 14.08
CA VAL A 190 2.64 -0.70 13.78
C VAL A 190 1.94 -1.12 15.07
N THR A 191 2.66 -1.72 16.02
CA THR A 191 2.09 -2.11 17.32
C THR A 191 1.46 -0.91 18.00
N LYS A 192 2.17 0.22 18.11
CA LYS A 192 1.63 1.45 18.71
C LYS A 192 0.37 1.94 17.99
N ALA A 193 0.32 1.84 16.66
CA ALA A 193 -0.81 2.33 15.88
C ALA A 193 -2.08 1.48 16.08
N ILE A 194 -1.95 0.15 16.18
CA ILE A 194 -3.10 -0.76 16.24
C ILE A 194 -3.54 -1.13 17.67
N THR A 195 -2.77 -0.80 18.70
CA THR A 195 -3.13 -1.05 20.11
C THR A 195 -3.58 0.20 20.88
N ALA A 196 -3.38 1.39 20.32
CA ALA A 196 -3.74 2.67 20.97
C ALA A 196 -5.20 3.01 20.75
#